data_AF-A0AAW0D982-F1
#
_entry.id   AF-A0AAW0D982-F1
#
_cell.length_a   1.000
_cell.length_b   1.000
_cell.length_c   1.000
_cell.angle_alpha   90.00
_cell.angle_beta   90.00
_cell.angle_gamma   90.00
#
_symmetry.space_group_name_H-M   'P 1'
#
loop_
_entity.id
_entity.type
_entity.pdbx_description
1 polymer ?
#
loop_
_entity_poly.entity_id
_entity_poly.type
_entity_poly.pdbx_seq_one_letter_code
_entity_poly.pdbx_strand_id
1 'polypeptide(L)'
;MSLESGLYIIKNQGKYIGRNLAEDMSLLPKRIVTLPESVQAPRWEVEKKDDNKYILKCQKDATVQFDNLVWAALLPEPLPEKWCIEHVPHHGQNAYVILRENREQGWVVTSEEAYQQIGSKPLIVGLSEPPFYPPNEHFEFVRIDRD
;
A
#
# COMPACT_ATOMS: atom_id res chain seq x y z
N MET A 1 6.94 -6.45 -14.34
CA MET A 1 7.29 -5.10 -14.84
C MET A 1 7.44 -4.19 -13.63
N SER A 2 8.30 -3.18 -13.67
CA SER A 2 8.38 -2.20 -12.59
C SER A 2 7.19 -1.24 -12.66
N LEU A 3 6.68 -0.83 -11.51
CA LEU A 3 5.62 0.19 -11.44
C LEU A 3 6.20 1.56 -11.83
N GLU A 4 5.44 2.35 -12.60
CA GLU A 4 5.85 3.69 -13.01
C GLU A 4 5.40 4.74 -12.00
N SER A 5 6.14 5.85 -11.87
CA SER A 5 5.66 7.00 -11.09
C SER A 5 4.35 7.55 -11.66
N GLY A 6 3.46 8.01 -10.78
CA GLY A 6 2.17 8.58 -11.18
C GLY A 6 1.12 8.54 -10.08
N LEU A 7 -0.12 8.85 -10.46
CA LEU A 7 -1.28 8.77 -9.59
C LEU A 7 -2.02 7.45 -9.76
N TYR A 8 -2.35 6.82 -8.64
CA TYR A 8 -2.99 5.51 -8.60
C TYR A 8 -4.15 5.48 -7.59
N ILE A 9 -5.03 4.51 -7.79
CA ILE A 9 -5.89 3.93 -6.78
C ILE A 9 -5.26 2.59 -6.39
N ILE A 10 -5.15 2.32 -5.09
CA ILE A 10 -4.68 1.03 -4.57
C ILE A 10 -5.87 0.26 -4.02
N LYS A 11 -6.01 -1.00 -4.40
CA LYS A 11 -7.08 -1.89 -3.92
C LYS A 11 -6.54 -3.21 -3.37
N ASN A 12 -7.32 -3.83 -2.50
CA ASN A 12 -7.16 -5.23 -2.12
C ASN A 12 -8.56 -5.88 -2.07
N GLN A 13 -8.76 -6.97 -2.81
CA GLN A 13 -10.05 -7.68 -2.87
C GLN A 13 -11.28 -6.77 -3.03
N GLY A 14 -11.21 -5.84 -4.00
CA GLY A 14 -12.27 -4.84 -4.27
C GLY A 14 -12.23 -3.60 -3.37
N LYS A 15 -11.79 -3.73 -2.11
CA LYS A 15 -11.71 -2.60 -1.17
C LYS A 15 -10.59 -1.64 -1.53
N TYR A 16 -10.84 -0.34 -1.31
CA TYR A 16 -9.80 0.66 -1.46
C TYR A 16 -8.84 0.65 -0.28
N ILE A 17 -7.59 1.03 -0.52
CA ILE A 17 -6.60 1.28 0.54
C ILE A 17 -6.37 2.80 0.62
N GLY A 18 -6.35 3.37 1.82
CA GLY A 18 -6.11 4.81 1.98
C GLY A 18 -6.29 5.30 3.41
N ARG A 19 -6.51 6.60 3.55
CA ARG A 19 -6.82 7.25 4.83
C ARG A 19 -8.33 7.31 5.07
N ASN A 20 -8.71 7.48 6.33
CA ASN A 20 -10.12 7.65 6.66
C ASN A 20 -10.66 8.98 6.12
N LEU A 21 -11.94 9.04 5.78
CA LEU A 21 -12.59 10.28 5.30
C LEU A 21 -12.70 11.32 6.42
N ALA A 22 -12.95 10.85 7.64
CA ALA A 22 -13.01 11.67 8.84
C ALA A 22 -11.86 11.28 9.78
N GLU A 23 -10.99 12.25 10.06
CA GLU A 23 -9.85 12.11 10.95
C GLU A 23 -9.86 13.24 11.98
N ASP A 24 -9.21 13.03 13.12
CA ASP A 24 -8.98 14.12 14.04
C ASP A 24 -8.04 15.18 13.44
N MET A 25 -8.07 16.39 14.00
CA MET A 25 -7.26 17.53 13.55
C MET A 25 -5.83 17.52 14.10
N SER A 26 -5.39 16.44 14.76
CA SER A 26 -4.02 16.36 15.27
C SER A 26 -3.02 16.13 14.14
N LEU A 27 -1.75 16.46 14.38
CA LEU A 27 -0.64 16.13 13.47
C LEU A 27 -0.06 14.73 13.74
N LEU A 28 -0.74 13.91 14.54
CA LEU A 28 -0.34 12.52 14.75
C LEU A 28 -0.46 11.74 13.43
N PRO A 29 0.42 10.74 13.21
CA PRO A 29 0.34 9.88 12.04
C PRO A 29 -1.07 9.31 11.86
N LYS A 30 -1.53 9.29 10.62
CA LYS A 30 -2.88 8.82 10.27
C LYS A 30 -2.83 7.38 9.80
N ARG A 31 -3.87 6.62 10.09
CA ARG A 31 -3.91 5.19 9.75
C ARG A 31 -4.09 5.03 8.24
N ILE A 32 -3.34 4.10 7.65
CA ILE A 32 -3.68 3.55 6.33
C ILE A 32 -4.59 2.35 6.57
N VAL A 33 -5.80 2.39 6.04
CA VAL A 33 -6.88 1.44 6.29
C VAL A 33 -7.47 0.88 5.00
N THR A 34 -8.19 -0.22 5.12
CA THR A 34 -9.16 -0.68 4.11
C THR A 34 -10.39 0.22 4.12
N LEU A 35 -10.99 0.48 2.97
CA LEU A 35 -12.21 1.28 2.82
C LEU A 35 -13.19 0.56 1.90
N PRO A 36 -14.51 0.68 2.14
CA PRO A 36 -15.50 0.04 1.28
C PRO A 36 -15.56 0.71 -0.09
N GLU A 37 -16.01 -0.01 -1.11
CA GLU A 37 -16.12 0.53 -2.48
C GLU A 37 -17.11 1.69 -2.63
N SER A 38 -18.00 1.85 -1.65
CA SER A 38 -19.00 2.92 -1.61
C SER A 38 -18.44 4.30 -1.28
N VAL A 39 -17.18 4.41 -0.86
CA VAL A 39 -16.53 5.70 -0.63
C VAL A 39 -15.78 6.18 -1.88
N GLN A 40 -15.47 7.47 -1.92
CA GLN A 40 -14.58 8.02 -2.93
C GLN A 40 -13.20 7.35 -2.85
N ALA A 41 -12.72 6.84 -3.98
CA ALA A 41 -11.43 6.18 -4.08
C ALA A 41 -10.28 7.12 -3.64
N PRO A 42 -9.44 6.72 -2.67
CA PRO A 42 -8.27 7.49 -2.27
C PRO A 42 -7.25 7.57 -3.40
N ARG A 43 -6.65 8.75 -3.56
CA ARG A 43 -5.59 8.99 -4.52
C ARG A 43 -4.23 8.76 -3.86
N TRP A 44 -3.42 7.96 -4.52
CA TRP A 44 -2.04 7.66 -4.15
C TRP A 44 -1.09 8.29 -5.16
N GLU A 45 -0.08 8.99 -4.65
CA GLU A 45 1.09 9.37 -5.44
C GLU A 45 2.17 8.32 -5.22
N VAL A 46 2.55 7.65 -6.31
CA VAL A 46 3.64 6.67 -6.33
C VAL A 46 4.85 7.36 -6.93
N GLU A 47 5.91 7.48 -6.13
CA GLU A 47 7.16 8.10 -6.55
C GLU A 47 8.29 7.07 -6.57
N LYS A 48 8.73 6.68 -7.77
CA LYS A 48 9.90 5.84 -7.96
C LYS A 48 11.17 6.61 -7.60
N LYS A 49 11.95 6.10 -6.65
CA LYS A 49 13.21 6.69 -6.18
C LYS A 49 14.44 6.04 -6.79
N ASP A 50 14.36 4.73 -6.98
CA ASP A 50 15.40 3.88 -7.56
C ASP A 50 14.73 2.60 -8.10
N ASP A 51 15.48 1.73 -8.76
CA ASP A 51 15.07 0.49 -9.45
C ASP A 51 13.65 -0.03 -9.10
N ASN A 52 13.48 -0.63 -7.92
CA ASN A 52 12.19 -1.09 -7.40
C ASN A 52 11.81 -0.44 -6.07
N LYS A 53 12.36 0.73 -5.75
CA LYS A 53 12.12 1.43 -4.48
C LYS A 53 11.23 2.65 -4.68
N TYR A 54 10.17 2.73 -3.89
CA TYR A 54 9.12 3.71 -4.04
C TYR A 54 8.80 4.42 -2.73
N ILE A 55 8.42 5.68 -2.82
CA ILE A 55 7.65 6.35 -1.77
C ILE A 55 6.18 6.32 -2.18
N LEU A 56 5.33 5.88 -1.26
CA LEU A 56 3.89 5.88 -1.42
C LEU A 56 3.31 7.02 -0.58
N LYS A 57 2.57 7.95 -1.20
CA LYS A 57 1.91 9.04 -0.48
C LYS A 57 0.40 8.93 -0.64
N CYS A 58 -0.33 8.94 0.47
CA CYS A 58 -1.79 8.99 0.49
C CYS A 58 -2.22 10.39 0.90
N GLN A 59 -2.96 11.09 0.02
CA GLN A 59 -3.38 12.48 0.26
C GLN A 59 -2.19 13.41 0.60
N LYS A 60 -1.07 13.28 -0.14
CA LYS A 60 0.20 14.01 0.00
C LYS A 60 1.11 13.59 1.16
N ASP A 61 0.60 12.84 2.13
CA ASP A 61 1.38 12.38 3.27
C ASP A 61 2.03 11.02 2.96
N ALA A 62 3.34 10.94 3.15
CA ALA A 62 4.13 9.75 2.85
C ALA A 62 3.89 8.65 3.90
N THR A 63 3.95 7.40 3.46
CA THR A 63 3.79 6.28 4.38
C THR A 63 5.06 5.99 5.17
N VAL A 64 4.86 5.58 6.41
CA VAL A 64 5.88 5.13 7.34
C VAL A 64 5.42 3.84 8.01
N GLN A 65 6.37 3.07 8.53
CA GLN A 65 6.09 1.85 9.27
C GLN A 65 6.44 2.07 10.74
N PHE A 66 5.49 1.76 11.63
CA PHE A 66 5.73 1.75 13.08
C PHE A 66 4.84 0.69 13.74
N ASP A 67 5.41 -0.07 14.67
CA ASP A 67 4.73 -1.12 15.44
C ASP A 67 3.95 -2.12 14.56
N ASN A 68 4.61 -2.66 13.52
CA ASN A 68 4.03 -3.60 12.55
C ASN A 68 2.74 -3.08 11.86
N LEU A 69 2.56 -1.76 11.78
CA LEU A 69 1.44 -1.09 11.12
C LEU A 69 1.94 -0.04 10.13
N VAL A 70 1.11 0.24 9.13
CA VAL A 70 1.36 1.28 8.13
C VAL A 70 0.60 2.55 8.49
N TRP A 71 1.29 3.67 8.45
CA TRP A 71 0.78 5.00 8.78
C TRP A 71 1.13 6.00 7.68
N ALA A 72 0.38 7.09 7.57
CA ALA A 72 0.76 8.30 6.86
C ALA A 72 1.36 9.31 7.86
N ALA A 73 2.57 9.78 7.61
CA ALA A 73 3.23 10.79 8.43
C ALA A 73 2.87 12.20 7.94
N LEU A 74 2.24 12.99 8.80
CA LEU A 74 1.82 14.38 8.51
C LEU A 74 2.93 15.40 8.78
N LEU A 75 4.00 14.97 9.45
CA LEU A 75 5.18 15.78 9.76
C LEU A 75 6.39 15.28 8.95
N PRO A 76 7.42 16.13 8.75
CA PRO A 76 8.64 15.73 8.03
C PRO A 76 9.41 14.56 8.66
N GLU A 77 9.21 14.34 9.97
CA GLU A 77 9.75 13.21 10.70
C GLU A 77 8.60 12.34 11.25
N PRO A 78 8.73 11.00 11.24
CA PRO A 78 9.89 10.24 10.75
C PRO A 78 10.02 10.29 9.22
N LEU A 79 11.22 10.02 8.71
CA LEU A 79 11.46 9.98 7.27
C LEU A 79 10.54 8.92 6.59
N PRO A 80 10.09 9.16 5.35
CA PRO A 80 9.27 8.21 4.61
C PRO A 80 9.91 6.82 4.51
N GLU A 81 9.10 5.77 4.63
CA GLU A 81 9.53 4.40 4.35
C GLU A 81 9.73 4.24 2.83
N LYS A 82 10.81 3.56 2.45
CA LYS A 82 11.03 3.13 1.07
C LYS A 82 10.47 1.72 0.91
N TRP A 83 9.53 1.57 0.00
CA TRP A 83 8.88 0.29 -0.28
C TRP A 83 9.45 -0.34 -1.54
N CYS A 84 9.75 -1.63 -1.47
CA CYS A 84 10.00 -2.50 -2.61
C CYS A 84 8.66 -2.97 -3.19
N ILE A 85 8.32 -2.56 -4.42
CA ILE A 85 7.05 -2.97 -5.07
C ILE A 85 7.36 -3.97 -6.18
N GLU A 86 6.85 -5.19 -6.04
CA GLU A 86 7.12 -6.29 -6.96
C GLU A 86 5.85 -6.77 -7.65
N HIS A 87 5.93 -6.93 -8.97
CA HIS A 87 4.80 -7.36 -9.79
C HIS A 87 4.56 -8.86 -9.66
N VAL A 88 3.31 -9.25 -9.38
CA VAL A 88 2.87 -10.64 -9.26
C VAL A 88 1.81 -10.96 -10.33
N PRO A 89 2.22 -11.09 -11.62
CA PRO A 89 1.30 -11.13 -12.76
C PRO A 89 0.29 -12.29 -12.72
N HIS A 90 0.61 -13.36 -12.02
CA HIS A 90 -0.27 -14.53 -11.89
C HIS A 90 -1.49 -14.26 -10.99
N HIS A 91 -1.52 -13.15 -10.24
CA HIS A 91 -2.70 -12.65 -9.52
C HIS A 91 -3.46 -11.55 -10.29
N GLY A 92 -2.97 -11.12 -11.46
CA GLY A 92 -3.59 -10.09 -12.28
C GLY A 92 -2.56 -9.14 -12.89
N GLN A 93 -2.94 -8.45 -13.96
CA GLN A 93 -2.05 -7.55 -14.72
C GLN A 93 -1.55 -6.34 -13.92
N ASN A 94 -2.30 -5.94 -12.90
CA ASN A 94 -1.99 -4.79 -12.04
C ASN A 94 -1.73 -5.22 -10.59
N ALA A 95 -1.40 -6.49 -10.35
CA ALA A 95 -1.22 -7.03 -9.01
C ALA A 95 0.24 -6.92 -8.55
N TYR A 96 0.46 -6.37 -7.36
CA TYR A 96 1.78 -6.15 -6.77
C TYR A 96 1.80 -6.50 -5.29
N VAL A 97 2.96 -6.93 -4.79
CA VAL A 97 3.24 -6.99 -3.36
C VAL A 97 4.04 -5.75 -2.95
N ILE A 98 3.80 -5.23 -1.76
CA ILE A 98 4.46 -4.03 -1.22
C ILE A 98 5.30 -4.46 -0.03
N LEU A 99 6.60 -4.53 -0.21
CA LEU A 99 7.57 -4.97 0.78
C LEU A 99 8.34 -3.79 1.34
N ARG A 100 8.83 -3.88 2.57
CA ARG A 100 9.85 -2.96 3.10
C ARG A 100 11.13 -3.07 2.28
N GLU A 101 12.01 -2.07 2.37
CA GLU A 101 13.30 -2.07 1.67
C GLU A 101 14.14 -3.33 1.98
N ASN A 102 14.11 -3.81 3.22
CA ASN A 102 14.80 -5.02 3.66
C ASN A 102 14.07 -6.34 3.30
N ARG A 103 12.86 -6.26 2.74
CA ARG A 103 12.01 -7.40 2.33
C ARG A 103 11.57 -8.36 3.44
N GLU A 104 11.78 -8.01 4.71
CA GLU A 104 11.39 -8.87 5.84
C GLU A 104 9.89 -8.79 6.15
N GLN A 105 9.26 -7.67 5.79
CA GLN A 105 7.84 -7.41 6.00
C GLN A 105 7.25 -6.73 4.78
N GLY A 106 5.94 -6.88 4.59
CA GLY A 106 5.18 -6.18 3.59
C GLY A 106 3.78 -5.83 4.08
N TRP A 107 3.03 -5.14 3.23
CA TRP A 107 1.67 -4.73 3.52
C TRP A 107 0.77 -5.95 3.56
N VAL A 108 -0.05 -6.05 4.61
CA VAL A 108 -1.01 -7.14 4.79
C VAL A 108 -2.34 -6.56 5.26
N VAL A 109 -3.42 -6.92 4.56
CA VAL A 109 -4.78 -6.72 5.06
C VAL A 109 -5.03 -7.74 6.17
N THR A 110 -5.25 -7.27 7.39
CA THR A 110 -5.32 -8.13 8.58
C THR A 110 -6.73 -8.61 8.92
N SER A 111 -7.75 -8.03 8.30
CA SER A 111 -9.16 -8.36 8.51
C SER A 111 -9.98 -7.98 7.28
N GLU A 112 -11.06 -8.73 7.04
CA GLU A 112 -12.03 -8.43 5.99
C GLU A 112 -12.98 -7.28 6.37
N GLU A 113 -12.96 -6.79 7.61
CA GLU A 113 -13.77 -5.63 7.97
C GLU A 113 -13.25 -4.36 7.29
N ALA A 114 -14.17 -3.42 7.05
CA ALA A 114 -13.80 -2.09 6.58
C ALA A 114 -13.11 -1.28 7.69
N TYR A 115 -12.31 -0.28 7.29
CA TYR A 115 -11.59 0.63 8.18
C TYR A 115 -10.50 -0.06 9.03
N GLN A 116 -10.09 -1.26 8.63
CA GLN A 116 -9.04 -2.01 9.30
C GLN A 116 -7.67 -1.53 8.82
N GLN A 117 -6.78 -1.27 9.77
CA GLN A 117 -5.45 -0.73 9.47
C GLN A 117 -4.59 -1.78 8.77
N ILE A 118 -3.82 -1.34 7.78
CA ILE A 118 -2.86 -2.18 7.07
C ILE A 118 -1.70 -2.53 8.01
N GLY A 119 -1.42 -3.83 8.11
CA GLY A 119 -0.26 -4.35 8.82
C GLY A 119 1.00 -4.31 7.97
N SER A 120 2.15 -4.25 8.63
CA SER A 120 3.47 -4.55 8.08
C SER A 120 3.94 -5.86 8.73
N LYS A 121 3.86 -6.97 8.00
CA LYS A 121 4.15 -8.32 8.52
C LYS A 121 4.96 -9.14 7.50
N PRO A 122 5.70 -10.17 7.92
CA PRO A 122 6.28 -11.12 6.99
C PRO A 122 5.20 -11.69 6.07
N LEU A 123 5.46 -11.70 4.75
CA LEU A 123 4.54 -12.26 3.77
C LEU A 123 4.61 -13.79 3.79
N ILE A 124 3.47 -14.44 3.63
CA ILE A 124 3.38 -15.89 3.47
C ILE A 124 3.51 -16.22 1.99
N VAL A 125 4.54 -17.00 1.65
CA VAL A 125 4.82 -17.37 0.26
C VAL A 125 4.62 -18.87 0.08
N GLY A 126 3.72 -19.25 -0.81
CA GLY A 126 3.45 -20.64 -1.17
C GLY A 126 4.59 -21.27 -1.96
N LEU A 127 4.83 -22.57 -1.74
CA LEU A 127 5.85 -23.36 -2.43
C LEU A 127 5.38 -23.75 -3.85
N SER A 128 5.31 -22.77 -4.75
CA SER A 128 4.97 -22.94 -6.16
C SER A 128 5.88 -22.11 -7.05
N GLU A 129 5.92 -22.43 -8.35
CA GLU A 129 6.58 -21.62 -9.37
C GLU A 129 5.55 -21.19 -10.44
N PRO A 130 5.18 -19.89 -10.53
CA PRO A 130 5.66 -18.78 -9.69
C PRO A 130 5.12 -18.86 -8.24
N PRO A 131 5.75 -18.14 -7.29
CA PRO A 131 5.33 -18.14 -5.88
C PRO A 131 3.91 -17.64 -5.68
N PHE A 132 3.12 -18.34 -4.88
CA PHE A 132 1.75 -17.92 -4.55
C PHE A 132 1.74 -16.98 -3.34
N TYR A 133 1.02 -15.86 -3.44
CA TYR A 133 0.76 -14.93 -2.35
C TYR A 133 -0.74 -14.98 -1.99
N PRO A 134 -1.09 -15.12 -0.70
CA PRO A 134 -2.47 -15.01 -0.25
C PRO A 134 -3.16 -13.72 -0.72
N PRO A 135 -4.49 -13.74 -0.91
CA PRO A 135 -5.25 -12.58 -1.39
C PRO A 135 -5.10 -11.29 -0.57
N ASN A 136 -4.77 -11.40 0.72
CA ASN A 136 -4.60 -10.28 1.63
C ASN A 136 -3.20 -9.64 1.59
N GLU A 137 -2.29 -10.16 0.76
CA GLU A 137 -0.87 -9.75 0.69
C GLU A 137 -0.47 -9.10 -0.65
N HIS A 138 -1.37 -9.11 -1.63
CA HIS A 138 -1.17 -8.43 -2.91
C HIS A 138 -2.23 -7.36 -3.16
N PHE A 139 -1.86 -6.34 -3.91
CA PHE A 139 -2.63 -5.12 -4.10
C PHE A 139 -2.72 -4.79 -5.58
N GLU A 140 -3.89 -4.33 -6.01
CA GLU A 140 -4.11 -3.83 -7.37
C GLU A 140 -3.75 -2.35 -7.43
N PHE A 141 -2.89 -1.97 -8.37
CA PHE A 141 -2.54 -0.58 -8.66
C PHE A 141 -3.21 -0.12 -9.96
N VAL A 142 -4.26 0.67 -9.84
CA VAL A 142 -5.00 1.22 -10.99
C VAL A 142 -4.54 2.64 -11.25
N ARG A 143 -3.90 2.90 -12.38
CA ARG A 143 -3.40 4.22 -12.76
C ARG A 143 -4.56 5.16 -13.14
N ILE A 144 -4.51 6.43 -12.72
CA ILE A 144 -5.62 7.40 -12.92
C ILE A 144 -5.19 8.75 -13.51
N ASP A 145 -3.92 8.92 -13.87
CA ASP A 145 -3.37 10.14 -14.48
C ASP A 145 -3.02 9.98 -15.98
N ARG A 146 -3.50 8.90 -16.60
CA ARG A 146 -3.39 8.66 -18.04
C ARG A 146 -4.78 8.34 -18.58
N ASP A 147 -5.14 9.05 -19.64
CA ASP A 147 -6.37 8.84 -20.40
C ASP A 147 -6.31 7.55 -21.23
#